data_AF-A0AAV5W257-F1
#
_entry.id   AF-A0AAV5W257-F1
#
_cell.length_a   1.000
_cell.length_b   1.000
_cell.length_c   1.000
_cell.angle_alpha   90.00
_cell.angle_beta   90.00
_cell.angle_gamma   90.00
#
_symmetry.space_group_name_H-M   'P 1'
#
loop_
_entity.id
_entity.type
_entity.pdbx_description
1 polymer ?
#
loop_
_entity_poly.entity_id
_entity_poly.type
_entity_poly.pdbx_seq_one_letter_code
_entity_poly.pdbx_strand_id
1 'polypeptide(L)'
;MLHCEINEPYNDSHVSSSGQDPSLEEMRSILVMSGPSFKKAKRFREVPQNIDIFPLMAKLLNIKETPPNSGSLDTIQKALIPHTKSPSPIPYGSDYDSDNVASSLATIIPLLVALIL
;
A
#
# COMPACT_ATOMS: atom_id res chain seq x y z
N MET A 1 12.56 25.19 -23.05
CA MET A 1 12.57 26.45 -22.29
C MET A 1 11.24 27.13 -22.58
N LEU A 2 10.22 26.91 -21.74
CA LEU A 2 8.90 27.50 -21.99
C LEU A 2 8.92 28.92 -21.42
N HIS A 3 8.86 29.89 -22.33
CA HIS A 3 8.62 31.30 -22.05
C HIS A 3 7.17 31.48 -21.55
N CYS A 4 6.98 32.20 -20.45
CA CYS A 4 5.69 32.79 -20.10
C CYS A 4 5.78 34.29 -20.33
N GLU A 5 5.01 34.78 -21.30
CA GLU A 5 4.80 36.19 -21.54
C GLU A 5 3.34 36.49 -21.17
N ILE A 6 3.13 37.38 -20.20
CA ILE A 6 1.79 37.85 -19.80
C ILE A 6 1.81 39.38 -19.80
N ASN A 7 1.32 39.95 -20.90
CA ASN A 7 0.83 41.31 -20.99
C ASN A 7 -0.71 41.24 -21.04
N GLU A 8 -1.40 41.79 -20.03
CA GLU A 8 -2.73 42.45 -20.05
C GLU A 8 -3.37 42.47 -18.63
N PRO A 9 -4.27 43.42 -18.34
CA PRO A 9 -4.43 44.05 -17.03
C PRO A 9 -5.29 43.26 -16.06
N TYR A 10 -5.08 43.60 -14.78
CA TYR A 10 -5.77 43.13 -13.57
C TYR A 10 -7.17 42.55 -13.82
N ASN A 11 -7.23 41.22 -13.77
CA ASN A 11 -8.46 40.43 -13.73
C ASN A 11 -8.42 39.56 -12.46
N ASP A 12 -9.54 39.49 -11.76
CA ASP A 12 -9.76 38.73 -10.52
C ASP A 12 -9.44 37.23 -10.77
N SER A 13 -8.18 36.86 -10.57
CA SER A 13 -7.62 35.59 -10.99
C SER A 13 -7.27 34.76 -9.77
N HIS A 14 -8.33 34.31 -9.09
CA HIS A 14 -8.26 33.14 -8.23
C HIS A 14 -7.99 31.89 -9.08
N VAL A 15 -6.77 31.74 -9.60
CA VAL A 15 -6.31 30.55 -10.32
C VAL A 15 -5.37 29.78 -9.40
N SER A 16 -5.75 28.57 -9.01
CA SER A 16 -4.86 27.66 -8.27
C SER A 16 -3.67 27.30 -9.15
N SER A 17 -2.46 27.65 -8.72
CA SER A 17 -1.22 27.30 -9.40
C SER A 17 -0.50 26.17 -8.66
N SER A 18 0.29 25.38 -9.39
CA SER A 18 1.12 24.30 -8.86
C SER A 18 2.46 24.27 -9.59
N GLY A 19 3.44 23.52 -9.08
CA GLY A 19 4.78 23.45 -9.67
C GLY A 19 5.75 24.52 -9.16
N GLN A 20 5.37 25.22 -8.09
CA GLN A 20 6.28 26.02 -7.28
C GLN A 20 7.23 25.12 -6.47
N ASP A 21 8.07 25.73 -5.63
CA ASP A 21 9.02 24.99 -4.79
C ASP A 21 8.30 23.90 -3.96
N PRO A 22 8.69 22.61 -4.10
CA PRO A 22 8.05 21.50 -3.40
C PRO A 22 8.25 21.53 -1.88
N SER A 23 9.13 22.40 -1.35
CA SER A 23 9.30 22.59 0.08
C SER A 23 8.18 23.43 0.73
N LEU A 24 7.44 24.19 -0.08
CA LEU A 24 6.30 25.00 0.37
C LEU A 24 5.19 24.11 0.92
N GLU A 25 4.59 24.53 2.04
CA GLU A 25 3.57 23.74 2.73
C GLU A 25 2.33 23.48 1.85
N GLU A 26 1.93 24.46 1.06
CA GLU A 26 0.84 24.38 0.08
C GLU A 26 1.11 23.41 -1.08
N MET A 27 2.37 23.07 -1.34
CA MET A 27 2.77 22.10 -2.38
C MET A 27 2.90 20.67 -1.82
N ARG A 28 2.69 20.45 -0.52
CA ARG A 28 2.80 19.12 0.09
C ARG A 28 1.60 18.24 -0.27
N SER A 29 1.89 16.96 -0.51
CA SER A 29 0.89 15.93 -0.76
C SER A 29 0.53 15.14 0.50
N ILE A 30 -0.53 14.35 0.43
CA ILE A 30 -0.98 13.45 1.50
C ILE A 30 -0.57 12.01 1.16
N LEU A 31 0.05 11.33 2.12
CA LEU A 31 0.35 9.90 2.04
C LEU A 31 -0.40 9.15 3.14
N VAL A 32 -1.26 8.21 2.75
CA VAL A 32 -1.97 7.30 3.66
C VAL A 32 -1.60 5.86 3.29
N MET A 33 -1.16 5.09 4.27
CA MET A 33 -0.76 3.70 4.10
C MET A 33 -1.59 2.81 5.02
N SER A 34 -2.21 1.77 4.45
CA SER A 34 -3.02 0.81 5.19
C SER A 34 -2.81 -0.58 4.62
N GLY A 35 -2.72 -1.57 5.50
CA GLY A 35 -2.51 -2.96 5.11
C GLY A 35 -1.78 -3.75 6.19
N PRO A 36 -1.64 -5.08 5.99
CA PRO A 36 -1.03 -5.97 6.97
C PRO A 36 0.44 -5.62 7.24
N SER A 37 1.16 -5.10 6.24
CA SER A 37 2.57 -4.72 6.35
C SER A 37 2.82 -3.42 7.11
N PHE A 38 1.77 -2.67 7.47
CA PHE A 38 1.86 -1.38 8.13
C PHE A 38 1.37 -1.41 9.58
N LYS A 39 1.99 -0.60 10.44
CA LYS A 39 1.52 -0.38 11.82
C LYS A 39 0.18 0.35 11.81
N LYS A 40 -0.76 -0.10 12.65
CA LYS A 40 -2.07 0.54 12.77
C LYS A 40 -1.97 1.96 13.35
N ALA A 41 -2.77 2.87 12.78
CA ALA A 41 -3.16 4.18 13.33
C ALA A 41 -2.02 5.01 13.95
N LYS A 42 -0.93 5.24 13.19
CA LYS A 42 0.17 6.11 13.63
C LYS A 42 0.39 7.25 12.65
N ARG A 43 0.33 8.49 13.14
CA ARG A 43 0.83 9.67 12.42
C ARG A 43 2.34 9.77 12.63
N PHE A 44 3.08 9.88 11.54
CA PHE A 44 4.52 10.13 11.56
C PHE A 44 4.76 11.63 11.41
N ARG A 45 5.68 12.18 12.21
CA ARG A 45 6.05 13.60 12.14
C ARG A 45 7.05 13.88 11.02
N GLU A 46 7.87 12.88 10.71
CA GLU A 46 8.81 12.95 9.59
C GLU A 46 8.04 12.74 8.29
N VAL A 47 8.25 13.64 7.32
CA VAL A 47 7.58 13.64 6.03
C VAL A 47 8.47 12.92 5.02
N PRO A 48 8.07 11.74 4.51
CA PRO A 48 8.81 11.06 3.46
C PRO A 48 8.71 11.82 2.13
N GLN A 49 9.67 11.59 1.24
CA GLN A 49 9.64 12.14 -0.12
C GLN A 49 8.89 11.19 -1.05
N ASN A 50 8.28 11.71 -2.13
CA ASN A 50 7.57 10.88 -3.11
C ASN A 50 8.49 9.83 -3.76
N ILE A 51 9.79 10.13 -3.92
CA ILE A 51 10.79 9.21 -4.44
C ILE A 51 11.00 7.97 -3.56
N ASP A 52 10.65 8.04 -2.28
CA ASP A 52 10.77 6.94 -1.31
C ASP A 52 9.65 5.88 -1.50
N ILE A 53 8.58 6.21 -2.23
CA ILE A 53 7.46 5.30 -2.46
C ILE A 53 7.87 4.15 -3.39
N PHE A 54 8.75 4.38 -4.36
CA PHE A 54 9.22 3.32 -5.26
C PHE A 54 9.92 2.17 -4.50
N PRO A 55 10.97 2.40 -3.69
CA PRO A 55 11.61 1.32 -2.93
C PRO A 55 10.65 0.71 -1.89
N LEU A 56 9.68 1.47 -1.36
CA LEU A 56 8.63 0.92 -0.50
C LEU A 56 7.79 -0.12 -1.24
N MET A 57 7.28 0.22 -2.43
CA MET A 57 6.46 -0.70 -3.23
C MET A 57 7.23 -1.96 -3.60
N ALA A 58 8.49 -1.82 -4.03
CA ALA A 58 9.36 -2.96 -4.31
C ALA A 58 9.51 -3.90 -3.11
N LYS A 59 9.69 -3.34 -1.90
CA LYS A 59 9.75 -4.11 -0.65
C LYS A 59 8.43 -4.83 -0.34
N LEU A 60 7.30 -4.16 -0.50
CA LEU A 60 5.98 -4.75 -0.23
C LEU A 60 5.63 -5.88 -1.20
N LEU A 61 6.04 -5.75 -2.46
CA LEU A 61 5.84 -6.74 -3.51
C LEU A 61 6.92 -7.84 -3.53
N ASN A 62 7.89 -7.78 -2.61
CA ASN A 62 9.01 -8.71 -2.53
C ASN A 62 9.85 -8.80 -3.83
N ILE A 63 10.03 -7.67 -4.50
CA ILE A 63 10.87 -7.55 -5.69
C ILE A 63 12.34 -7.46 -5.25
N LYS A 64 13.14 -8.45 -5.63
CA LYS A 64 14.54 -8.58 -5.20
C LYS A 64 15.49 -7.65 -5.95
N GLU A 65 15.20 -7.39 -7.22
CA GLU A 65 16.06 -6.60 -8.10
C GLU A 65 15.27 -5.41 -8.64
N THR A 66 15.74 -4.21 -8.32
CA THR A 66 15.18 -2.97 -8.85
C THR A 66 16.29 -2.15 -9.52
N PRO A 67 15.95 -1.33 -10.54
CA PRO A 67 16.87 -0.36 -11.07
C PRO A 67 17.34 0.62 -9.99
N PRO A 68 18.52 1.26 -10.17
CA PRO A 68 18.97 2.33 -9.29
C PRO A 68 17.91 3.43 -9.19
N ASN A 69 17.61 3.85 -7.96
CA ASN A 69 16.66 4.92 -7.67
C ASN A 69 17.18 5.77 -6.51
N SER A 70 16.72 7.01 -6.43
CA SER A 70 17.21 7.98 -5.42
C SER A 70 16.41 7.95 -4.11
N GLY A 71 15.43 7.05 -3.98
CA GLY A 71 14.59 6.94 -2.79
C GLY A 71 15.28 6.18 -1.66
N SER A 72 14.87 6.45 -0.42
CA SER A 72 15.32 5.73 0.78
C SER A 72 14.15 5.20 1.61
N LEU A 73 14.37 4.09 2.32
CA LEU A 73 13.39 3.53 3.25
C LEU A 73 13.53 4.07 4.68
N ASP A 74 14.51 4.91 4.98
CA ASP A 74 14.86 5.29 6.35
C ASP A 74 13.67 5.87 7.14
N THR A 75 12.92 6.78 6.51
CA THR A 75 11.75 7.41 7.12
C THR A 75 10.56 6.46 7.15
N ILE A 76 10.29 5.76 6.05
CA ILE A 76 9.10 4.92 5.85
C ILE A 76 9.17 3.62 6.65
N GLN A 77 10.36 3.07 6.90
CA GLN A 77 10.55 1.83 7.64
C GLN A 77 9.95 1.90 9.05
N LYS A 78 9.85 3.10 9.64
CA LYS A 78 9.16 3.32 10.92
C LYS A 78 7.67 2.96 10.87
N ALA A 79 7.06 3.02 9.69
CA ALA A 79 5.66 2.66 9.44
C ALA A 79 5.43 1.17 9.22
N LEU A 80 6.47 0.40 8.87
CA LEU A 80 6.35 -1.03 8.61
C LEU A 80 6.33 -1.84 9.91
N ILE A 81 5.55 -2.93 9.93
CA ILE A 81 5.71 -3.97 10.95
C ILE A 81 6.96 -4.83 10.64
N PRO A 82 7.68 -5.31 11.67
CA PRO A 82 8.76 -6.28 11.45
C PRO A 82 8.23 -7.53 10.74
N HIS A 83 8.96 -8.05 9.75
CA HIS A 83 8.57 -9.24 8.98
C HIS A 83 8.37 -10.51 9.83
N THR A 84 8.82 -10.53 11.09
CA THR A 84 8.52 -11.61 12.05
C THR A 84 7.06 -11.65 12.52
N LYS A 85 6.27 -10.62 12.19
CA LYS A 85 4.84 -10.49 12.51
C LYS A 85 3.97 -10.28 11.28
N SER A 86 4.54 -10.33 10.07
CA SER A 86 3.72 -10.25 8.86
C SER A 86 2.86 -11.52 8.83
N PRO A 87 1.52 -11.42 8.88
CA PRO A 87 0.71 -12.54 8.47
C PRO A 87 1.17 -12.88 7.06
N SER A 88 1.41 -14.17 6.80
CA SER A 88 1.60 -14.71 5.46
C SER A 88 0.56 -14.06 4.53
N PRO A 89 0.86 -13.82 3.24
CA PRO A 89 -0.17 -13.45 2.28
C PRO A 89 -1.31 -14.45 2.44
N ILE A 90 -2.45 -13.99 2.94
CA ILE A 90 -3.67 -14.77 2.87
C ILE A 90 -3.89 -14.90 1.37
N PRO A 91 -3.89 -16.10 0.79
CA PRO A 91 -4.19 -16.26 -0.62
C PRO A 91 -5.53 -15.57 -0.86
N TYR A 92 -5.56 -14.60 -1.78
CA TYR A 92 -6.82 -14.07 -2.29
C TYR A 92 -7.57 -15.26 -2.90
N GLY A 93 -8.47 -15.88 -2.13
CA GLY A 93 -9.25 -17.05 -2.54
C GLY A 93 -8.90 -18.41 -1.94
N SER A 94 -8.48 -18.51 -0.67
CA SER A 94 -8.39 -19.82 0.02
C SER A 94 -9.26 -19.91 1.28
N ASP A 95 -10.57 -19.67 1.13
CA ASP A 95 -11.58 -20.14 2.10
C ASP A 95 -12.13 -21.54 1.69
N TYR A 96 -11.32 -22.34 1.01
CA TYR A 96 -11.57 -23.77 0.83
C TYR A 96 -10.76 -24.50 1.90
N ASP A 97 -11.33 -24.56 3.11
CA ASP A 97 -10.82 -25.39 4.17
C ASP A 97 -11.03 -26.88 3.80
N SER A 98 -10.01 -27.48 3.20
CA SER A 98 -9.99 -28.89 2.79
C SER A 98 -10.12 -29.84 3.99
N ASP A 99 -9.77 -29.37 5.19
CA ASP A 99 -9.75 -30.19 6.40
C ASP A 99 -11.18 -30.35 6.97
N ASN A 100 -12.01 -29.32 6.81
CA ASN A 100 -13.42 -29.36 7.20
C ASN A 100 -14.28 -30.23 6.26
N VAL A 101 -13.98 -30.29 4.95
CA VAL A 101 -14.71 -31.19 4.03
C VAL A 101 -14.33 -32.66 4.23
N ALA A 102 -13.06 -32.97 4.56
CA ALA A 102 -12.66 -34.34 4.85
C ALA A 102 -13.36 -34.89 6.10
N SER A 103 -13.45 -34.08 7.16
CA SER A 103 -14.18 -34.45 8.39
C SER A 103 -15.70 -34.54 8.16
N SER A 104 -16.26 -33.67 7.32
CA SER A 104 -17.70 -33.71 6.99
C SER A 104 -18.07 -34.90 6.12
N LEU A 105 -17.26 -35.24 5.11
CA LEU A 105 -17.49 -36.42 4.26
C LEU A 105 -17.31 -37.73 5.04
N ALA A 106 -16.36 -37.79 5.97
CA ALA A 106 -16.18 -38.94 6.86
C ALA A 106 -17.41 -39.23 7.73
N THR A 107 -18.23 -38.21 8.01
CA THR A 107 -19.46 -38.35 8.82
C THR A 107 -20.70 -38.60 7.95
N ILE A 108 -20.78 -38.00 6.76
CA ILE A 108 -21.97 -38.07 5.89
C ILE A 108 -22.05 -39.39 5.10
N ILE A 109 -20.91 -39.91 4.62
CA ILE A 109 -20.85 -41.15 3.82
C ILE A 109 -21.42 -42.36 4.59
N PRO A 110 -21.01 -42.65 5.84
CA PRO A 110 -21.57 -43.79 6.58
C PRO A 110 -23.06 -43.62 6.91
N LEU A 111 -23.54 -42.40 7.17
CA LEU A 111 -24.97 -42.12 7.41
C LEU A 111 -25.82 -42.39 6.17
N LEU A 112 -25.32 -42.01 4.98
CA LEU A 112 -26.02 -42.23 3.72
C LEU A 112 -26.06 -43.73 3.37
N VAL A 113 -24.98 -44.47 3.61
CA VAL A 113 -24.93 -45.93 3.40
C VAL A 113 -25.91 -46.66 4.33
N ALA A 114 -26.06 -46.22 5.59
CA ALA A 114 -27.00 -46.79 6.55
C ALA A 114 -28.48 -46.50 6.25
N LEU A 115 -28.78 -45.54 5.38
CA LEU A 115 -30.16 -45.23 4.95
C LEU A 115 -30.57 -45.97 3.66
N ILE A 116 -29.61 -46.60 2.96
CA ILE A 116 -29.83 -47.29 1.69
C ILE A 116 -29.76 -48.83 1.84
N LEU A 117 -29.36 -49.34 3.01
CA LEU A 117 -29.41 -50.75 3.41
C LEU A 117 -30.54 -50.99 4.40
#